data_AF-A0A553RA43-F1
#
_entry.id   AF-A0A553RA43-F1
#
_cell.length_a   1.000
_cell.length_b   1.000
_cell.length_c   1.000
_cell.angle_alpha   90.00
_cell.angle_beta   90.00
_cell.angle_gamma   90.00
#
_symmetry.space_group_name_H-M   'P 1'
#
loop_
_entity.id
_entity.type
_entity.pdbx_description
1 polymer ?
#
loop_
_entity_poly.entity_id
_entity_poly.type
_entity_poly.pdbx_seq_one_letter_code
_entity_poly.pdbx_strand_id
1 'polypeptide(L)' 'CFNCGGTNHHAKECQLPPQPKKCHFCQSVSHMVANCPIKAQQLSPGSQGKSTTSTGEEEDLRDAALMTEGSD' A
#
# COMPACT_ATOMS: atom_id res chain seq x y z
N CYS A 1 -11.87 -6.46 -5.05
CA CYS A 1 -11.47 -7.37 -6.13
C CYS A 1 -10.59 -6.65 -7.16
N PHE A 2 -9.31 -7.04 -7.27
CA PHE A 2 -8.39 -6.46 -8.26
C PHE A 2 -8.62 -6.95 -9.70
N ASN A 3 -9.38 -8.04 -9.88
CA ASN A 3 -9.72 -8.59 -11.19
C ASN A 3 -10.87 -7.80 -11.86
N CYS A 4 -12.00 -7.64 -11.15
CA CYS A 4 -13.21 -7.02 -11.70
C CYS A 4 -13.53 -5.62 -11.17
N GLY A 5 -12.92 -5.20 -10.06
CA GLY A 5 -13.21 -3.93 -9.39
C GLY A 5 -14.32 -3.99 -8.33
N GLY A 6 -14.98 -5.14 -8.13
CA GLY A 6 -16.00 -5.30 -7.10
C GLY A 6 -15.45 -5.17 -5.68
N THR A 7 -16.20 -4.59 -4.75
CA THR A 7 -15.80 -4.38 -3.35
C THR A 7 -16.13 -5.55 -2.42
N ASN A 8 -17.08 -6.42 -2.81
CA ASN A 8 -17.60 -7.50 -1.97
C ASN A 8 -16.71 -8.75 -1.85
N HIS A 9 -15.63 -8.85 -2.63
CA HIS A 9 -14.75 -10.03 -2.62
C HIS A 9 -13.31 -9.68 -3.03
N HIS A 10 -12.36 -10.56 -2.72
CA HIS A 10 -10.98 -10.44 -3.16
C HIS A 10 -10.75 -11.06 -4.54
N ALA A 11 -9.64 -10.74 -5.20
CA ALA A 11 -9.35 -11.29 -6.54
C ALA A 11 -9.28 -12.83 -6.56
N LYS A 12 -8.80 -13.44 -5.46
CA LYS A 12 -8.75 -14.90 -5.28
C LYS A 12 -10.13 -15.58 -5.24
N GLU A 13 -11.18 -14.81 -4.95
CA GLU A 13 -12.57 -15.25 -4.85
C GLU A 13 -13.39 -14.81 -6.09
N CYS A 14 -12.75 -14.16 -7.06
CA CYS A 14 -13.42 -13.67 -8.24
C CYS A 14 -13.74 -14.80 -9.21
N GLN A 15 -15.02 -14.95 -9.56
CA GLN A 15 -15.50 -15.99 -10.49
C GLN A 15 -15.31 -15.62 -11.97
N LEU A 16 -14.96 -14.37 -12.26
CA LEU A 16 -14.67 -13.93 -13.62
C LEU A 16 -13.28 -14.41 -14.04
N PRO A 17 -13.06 -14.72 -15.33
CA PRO A 17 -11.74 -15.07 -15.83
C PRO A 17 -10.73 -13.94 -15.54
N PRO A 18 -9.43 -14.26 -15.44
CA PRO A 18 -8.39 -13.25 -15.24
C PRO A 18 -8.51 -12.13 -16.29
N GLN A 19 -8.78 -10.93 -15.81
CA GLN A 19 -8.89 -9.71 -16.59
C GLN A 19 -7.52 -9.01 -16.63
N PRO A 20 -7.25 -8.22 -17.68
CA PRO A 20 -6.07 -7.37 -17.71
C PRO A 20 -6.03 -6.48 -16.47
N LYS A 21 -4.87 -6.45 -15.81
CA LYS A 21 -4.68 -5.57 -14.66
C LYS A 21 -4.81 -4.12 -15.11
N LYS A 22 -5.55 -3.34 -14.34
CA LYS A 22 -5.74 -1.91 -14.57
C LYS A 22 -5.29 -1.11 -13.36
N CYS A 23 -4.88 0.13 -13.59
CA CYS A 23 -4.60 1.10 -12.56
C CYS A 23 -5.80 1.22 -11.62
N HIS A 24 -5.62 0.97 -10.33
CA HIS A 24 -6.71 1.07 -9.36
C HIS A 24 -7.15 2.51 -9.10
N PHE A 25 -6.33 3.50 -9.46
CA PHE A 25 -6.62 4.92 -9.27
C PHE A 25 -7.46 5.51 -10.41
N CYS A 26 -7.06 5.30 -11.66
CA CYS A 26 -7.73 5.88 -12.84
C CYS A 26 -8.35 4.86 -13.80
N GLN A 27 -8.31 3.57 -13.44
CA GLN A 27 -8.91 2.46 -14.19
C GLN A 27 -8.29 2.20 -15.58
N SER A 28 -7.18 2.86 -15.94
CA SER A 28 -6.43 2.62 -17.19
C SER A 28 -5.74 1.25 -17.21
N VAL A 29 -5.74 0.58 -18.37
CA VAL A 29 -5.00 -0.69 -18.59
C VAL A 29 -3.55 -0.47 -19.05
N SER A 30 -3.17 0.75 -19.40
CA SER A 30 -1.84 1.06 -19.95
C SER A 30 -0.74 1.09 -18.88
N HIS A 31 -1.10 1.34 -17.63
CA HIS A 31 -0.16 1.46 -16.51
C HIS A 31 -0.79 0.95 -15.21
N MET A 32 0.03 0.72 -14.20
CA MET A 32 -0.40 0.42 -12.83
C MET A 32 -0.37 1.67 -11.95
N VAL A 33 -0.98 1.61 -10.76
CA VAL A 33 -1.05 2.77 -9.84
C VAL A 33 0.31 3.38 -9.50
N ALA A 34 1.38 2.57 -9.54
CA ALA A 34 2.76 3.02 -9.35
C ALA A 34 3.25 4.00 -10.44
N ASN A 35 2.76 3.83 -11.68
CA ASN A 35 3.09 4.66 -12.83
C ASN A 35 1.89 5.51 -13.28
N CYS A 36 0.93 5.76 -12.39
CA CYS A 36 -0.25 6.51 -12.76
C CYS A 36 0.06 8.00 -12.91
N PRO A 37 -0.08 8.58 -14.12
CA PRO A 37 0.27 9.98 -14.36
C PRO A 37 -0.63 10.92 -13.58
N ILE A 38 -1.90 10.54 -13.36
CA ILE A 38 -2.85 11.34 -12.57
C ILE A 38 -2.43 11.34 -11.09
N LYS A 39 -2.02 10.19 -10.55
CA LYS A 39 -1.54 10.10 -9.17
C LYS A 39 -0.22 10.86 -8.98
N ALA A 40 0.70 10.76 -9.95
CA ALA A 40 1.97 11.49 -9.92
C ALA A 40 1.75 13.01 -9.92
N GLN A 41 0.78 13.51 -10.68
CA GLN A 41 0.42 14.94 -10.71
C GLN A 41 -0.17 15.44 -9.39
N GLN A 42 -0.83 14.57 -8.60
CA GLN A 42 -1.28 14.94 -7.25
C GLN A 42 -0.14 14.95 -6.22
N LEU A 43 1.05 14.45 -6.58
CA LEU A 43 2.18 14.25 -5.67
C LEU A 43 3.36 15.22 -5.89
N SER A 44 3.23 16.26 -6.71
CA SER A 44 4.34 17.20 -6.92
C SER A 44 3.93 18.66 -7.11
N PRO A 45 4.66 19.65 -6.52
CA PRO A 45 5.61 19.52 -5.40
C PRO A 45 5.59 20.67 -4.38
N GLY A 46 5.51 20.29 -3.09
CA GLY A 46 6.04 21.05 -1.98
C GLY A 46 6.81 20.11 -1.06
N SER A 47 8.12 20.03 -1.25
CA SER A 47 9.10 19.55 -0.25
C SER A 47 9.05 18.06 0.16
N GLN A 48 10.01 17.31 -0.38
CA GLN A 48 10.70 16.18 0.28
C GLN A 48 9.83 15.14 1.04
N GLY A 49 9.36 14.13 0.31
CA GLY A 49 8.87 12.87 0.88
C GLY A 49 9.62 11.70 0.27
N LYS A 50 10.64 11.21 0.98
CA LYS A 50 11.52 10.11 0.60
C LYS A 50 10.65 8.87 0.40
N SER A 51 10.48 8.41 -0.84
CA SER A 51 9.84 7.12 -1.12
C SER A 51 10.89 6.03 -0.97
N THR A 52 11.20 5.67 0.28
CA THR A 52 11.99 4.48 0.58
C THR A 52 11.03 3.31 0.61
N THR A 53 11.13 2.50 -0.44
CA THR A 53 11.21 1.03 -0.41
C THR A 53 10.87 0.37 0.93
N SER A 54 9.91 -0.55 0.85
CA SER A 54 9.73 -1.76 1.67
C SER A 54 10.76 -1.97 2.78
N THR A 55 10.34 -1.79 4.04
CA THR A 55 10.99 -2.39 5.20
C THR A 55 9.85 -2.80 6.14
N GLY A 56 9.77 -4.10 6.45
CA GLY A 56 9.18 -4.51 7.73
C GLY A 56 10.06 -3.98 8.86
N GLU A 57 9.87 -4.41 10.10
CA GLU A 57 10.87 -4.20 11.17
C GLU A 57 11.22 -2.73 11.52
N GLU A 58 10.28 -1.96 12.11
CA GLU A 58 10.62 -0.85 13.02
C GLU A 58 9.48 -0.52 14.01
N GLU A 59 9.21 -1.45 14.94
CA GLU A 59 8.54 -1.14 16.22
C GLU A 59 9.44 -1.40 17.45
N ASP A 60 10.78 -1.43 17.26
CA ASP A 60 11.75 -1.68 18.33
C ASP A 60 12.57 -0.40 18.64
N LEU A 61 11.94 0.63 19.20
CA LEU A 61 12.66 1.74 19.84
C LEU A 61 11.86 2.50 20.90
N ARG A 62 10.84 1.89 21.53
CA ARG A 62 10.07 2.60 22.57
C ARG A 62 9.98 1.97 23.95
N ASP A 63 10.54 0.78 24.18
CA ASP A 63 10.33 0.12 25.48
C ASP A 63 11.63 -0.34 26.16
N ALA A 64 12.58 0.60 26.24
CA ALA A 64 13.71 0.50 27.14
C ALA A 64 13.70 1.70 28.11
N ALA A 65 12.72 1.75 29.03
CA ALA A 65 12.83 2.40 30.36
C ALA A 65 11.45 2.55 31.06
N LEU A 66 11.01 1.54 31.82
CA LEU A 66 10.23 1.71 33.06
C LEU A 66 10.21 0.37 33.82
N MET A 67 11.32 0.00 34.46
CA MET A 67 11.56 0.12 35.92
C MET A 67 10.73 -0.88 36.74
N THR A 68 11.45 -1.77 37.42
CA THR A 68 11.25 -2.16 38.84
C THR A 68 9.87 -2.80 39.14
N GLU A 69 9.78 -4.09 39.45
CA GLU A 69 10.18 -4.64 40.75
C GLU A 69 10.46 -6.15 40.61
N GLY A 70 11.60 -6.60 41.11
CA GLY A 70 11.71 -7.94 41.65
C GLY A 70 11.26 -7.92 43.11
N SER A 71 10.42 -8.87 43.53
CA SER A 71 10.44 -9.43 44.88
C SER A 71 9.55 -10.67 44.98
N ASP A 72 10.19 -11.72 45.51
CA ASP A 72 9.72 -12.96 46.15
C ASP A 72 8.94 -14.00 45.31
#